data_AF-A0A969GEE9-F1
#
_entry.id   AF-A0A969GEE9-F1
#
_cell.length_a   1.000
_cell.length_b   1.000
_cell.length_c   1.000
_cell.angle_alpha   90.00
_cell.angle_beta   90.00
_cell.angle_gamma   90.00
#
_symmetry.space_group_name_H-M   'P 1'
#
loop_
_entity.id
_entity.type
_entity.pdbx_description
1 polymer ?
#
loop_
_entity_poly.entity_id
_entity_poly.type
_entity_poly.pdbx_seq_one_letter_code
_entity_poly.pdbx_strand_id
1 'polypeptide(L)'
;MKNGDIEIVLFLPIKQMQRFSKIAQEDEENKSYEKLRDFIYQFFPENHAMRQSKKIEIHDYIRYVKEALSFDDNYFTTSYYIQRDKANYYALFFLTSHIYGLDRILDTKWNLDKLEGRGFQLNQTLPFGINRLEEPLKQFVLNNLRTNIDLYKFVLIQEHLPIHAAEILKKWNDEGKLVDENGQQVKSRSKIYYMNYKNSKEIKLKLKLIE
;
A
#
# COMPACT_ATOMS: atom_id res chain seq x y z
N MET A 1 14.53 20.02 -1.30
CA MET A 1 15.62 19.09 -1.70
C MET A 1 15.69 19.09 -3.23
N LYS A 2 16.88 19.23 -3.83
CA LYS A 2 17.05 19.57 -5.26
C LYS A 2 17.22 18.37 -6.22
N ASN A 3 17.45 17.16 -5.71
CA ASN A 3 17.51 15.94 -6.51
C ASN A 3 16.32 15.07 -6.11
N GLY A 4 15.33 14.96 -6.99
CA GLY A 4 14.03 14.33 -6.74
C GLY A 4 14.05 12.81 -6.56
N ASP A 5 15.21 12.20 -6.31
CA ASP A 5 15.36 10.77 -6.06
C ASP A 5 15.65 10.55 -4.58
N ILE A 6 14.59 10.26 -3.82
CA ILE A 6 14.65 10.04 -2.37
C ILE A 6 14.16 8.62 -2.13
N GLU A 7 14.94 7.87 -1.36
CA GLU A 7 14.54 6.58 -0.81
C GLU A 7 14.84 6.60 0.69
N ILE A 8 13.83 6.36 1.51
CA ILE A 8 13.94 6.41 2.97
C ILE A 8 13.33 5.13 3.54
N VAL A 9 14.08 4.48 4.43
CA VAL A 9 13.57 3.42 5.30
C VAL A 9 13.55 3.96 6.72
N LEU A 10 12.37 3.99 7.35
CA LEU A 10 12.18 4.38 8.75
C LEU A 10 11.77 3.16 9.56
N PHE A 11 12.50 2.88 10.63
CA PHE A 11 12.12 1.86 11.60
C PHE A 11 11.59 2.55 12.86
N LEU A 12 10.31 2.34 13.17
CA LEU A 12 9.64 3.03 14.28
C LEU A 12 9.15 2.04 15.36
N PRO A 13 9.29 2.40 16.66
CA PRO A 13 8.70 1.67 17.78
C PRO A 13 7.19 1.94 17.85
N ILE A 14 6.48 1.47 16.81
CA ILE A 14 5.13 1.93 16.49
C ILE A 14 4.11 1.62 17.60
N LYS A 15 4.33 0.53 18.36
CA LYS A 15 3.50 0.20 19.51
C LYS A 15 3.64 1.22 20.65
N GLN A 16 4.86 1.64 20.94
CA GLN A 16 5.12 2.64 21.97
C GLN A 16 4.55 3.98 21.54
N MET A 17 4.75 4.37 20.28
CA MET A 17 4.12 5.57 19.72
C MET A 17 2.60 5.52 19.94
N GLN A 18 1.92 4.48 19.45
CA GLN A 18 0.47 4.28 19.62
C GLN A 18 0.03 4.39 21.09
N ARG A 19 0.74 3.73 22.01
CA ARG A 19 0.40 3.72 23.43
C ARG A 19 0.48 5.12 24.05
N PHE A 20 1.47 5.90 23.64
CA PHE A 20 1.74 7.21 24.24
C PHE A 20 1.10 8.38 23.48
N SER A 21 0.51 8.17 22.29
CA SER A 21 -0.06 9.25 21.48
C SER A 21 -1.13 10.06 22.21
N LYS A 22 -1.96 9.42 23.04
CA LYS A 22 -3.04 10.12 23.73
C LYS A 22 -2.50 10.97 24.89
N ILE A 23 -1.70 10.37 25.77
CA ILE A 23 -1.09 11.09 26.89
C ILE A 23 -0.15 12.20 26.40
N ALA A 24 0.54 12.00 25.27
CA ALA A 24 1.38 13.03 24.67
C ALA A 24 0.59 14.29 24.28
N GLN A 25 -0.68 14.14 23.88
CA GLN A 25 -1.57 15.25 23.51
C GLN A 25 -2.24 15.91 24.73
N GLU A 26 -2.42 15.18 25.83
CA GLU A 26 -3.08 15.69 27.05
C GLU A 26 -2.08 16.32 28.04
N ASP A 27 -0.88 15.75 28.17
CA ASP A 27 0.17 16.19 29.08
C ASP A 27 1.15 17.13 28.36
N GLU A 28 0.72 18.37 28.14
CA GLU A 28 1.49 19.38 27.40
C GLU A 28 2.79 19.79 28.12
N GLU A 29 2.81 19.74 29.45
CA GLU A 29 3.97 20.18 30.26
C GLU A 29 5.11 19.15 30.27
N ASN A 30 4.81 17.86 30.08
CA ASN A 30 5.82 16.81 30.12
C ASN A 30 6.65 16.75 28.83
N LYS A 31 7.88 17.25 28.94
CA LYS A 31 8.86 17.28 27.86
C LYS A 31 9.21 15.91 27.28
N SER A 32 9.00 14.83 28.02
CA SER A 32 9.27 13.46 27.54
C SER A 32 8.40 13.07 26.34
N TYR A 33 7.23 13.72 26.19
CA TYR A 33 6.29 13.45 25.10
C TYR A 33 6.37 14.47 23.95
N GLU A 34 7.18 15.53 24.10
CA GLU A 34 7.24 16.67 23.18
C GLU A 34 7.41 16.21 21.72
N LYS A 35 8.39 15.34 21.43
CA LYS A 35 8.65 14.90 20.05
C LYS A 35 7.53 14.07 19.43
N LEU A 36 6.84 13.27 20.23
CA LEU A 36 5.68 12.50 19.74
C LEU A 36 4.49 13.44 19.51
N ARG A 37 4.28 14.41 20.41
CA ARG A 37 3.23 15.42 20.26
C ARG A 37 3.46 16.29 19.03
N ASP A 38 4.68 16.81 18.84
CA ASP A 38 5.08 17.59 17.67
C ASP A 38 4.82 16.81 16.39
N PHE A 39 5.24 15.53 16.35
CA PHE A 39 4.96 14.65 15.22
C PHE A 39 3.45 14.53 14.95
N ILE A 40 2.64 14.31 16.00
CA ILE A 40 1.18 14.18 15.83
C ILE A 40 0.56 15.47 15.29
N TYR A 41 0.93 16.62 15.83
CA TYR A 41 0.34 17.91 15.42
C TYR A 41 0.85 18.39 14.07
N GLN A 42 2.07 18.04 13.70
CA GLN A 42 2.64 18.38 12.40
C GLN A 42 2.02 17.57 11.27
N PHE A 43 1.75 16.27 11.49
CA PHE A 43 1.32 15.36 10.42
C PHE A 43 -0.18 15.12 10.37
N PHE A 44 -0.93 15.40 11.43
CA PHE A 44 -2.35 15.06 11.49
C PHE A 44 -3.23 16.27 11.81
N PRO A 45 -4.22 16.58 10.95
CA PRO A 45 -5.16 17.68 11.20
C PRO A 45 -6.05 17.38 12.41
N GLU A 46 -6.64 18.42 13.00
CA GLU A 46 -7.43 18.33 14.23
C GLU A 46 -8.55 17.30 14.17
N ASN A 47 -9.23 17.18 13.04
CA ASN A 47 -10.33 16.25 12.84
C ASN A 47 -9.90 14.80 12.57
N HIS A 48 -8.60 14.53 12.45
CA HIS A 48 -8.10 13.19 12.13
C HIS A 48 -8.25 12.23 13.32
N ALA A 49 -8.52 10.95 13.04
CA ALA A 49 -8.68 9.91 14.05
C ALA A 49 -7.45 9.77 14.97
N MET A 50 -6.25 10.05 14.46
CA MET A 50 -5.01 10.10 15.26
C MET A 50 -5.11 11.03 16.48
N ARG A 51 -5.89 12.12 16.36
CA ARG A 51 -6.06 13.14 17.41
C ARG A 51 -7.35 12.94 18.21
N GLN A 52 -8.41 12.50 17.54
CA GLN A 52 -9.76 12.43 18.13
C GLN A 52 -10.07 11.09 18.82
N SER A 53 -9.51 9.99 18.33
CA SER A 53 -9.88 8.66 18.83
C SER A 53 -9.32 8.40 20.22
N LYS A 54 -10.18 7.90 21.13
CA LYS A 54 -9.76 7.45 22.48
C LYS A 54 -8.86 6.22 22.43
N LYS A 55 -9.06 5.37 21.43
CA LYS A 55 -8.28 4.16 21.17
C LYS A 55 -8.16 3.99 19.67
N ILE A 56 -6.95 3.70 19.21
CA ILE A 56 -6.63 3.43 17.81
C ILE A 56 -6.09 2.00 17.77
N GLU A 57 -6.55 1.16 16.85
CA GLU A 57 -5.97 -0.19 16.69
C GLU A 57 -4.61 -0.12 15.99
N ILE A 58 -3.72 -1.09 16.23
CA ILE A 58 -2.31 -0.95 15.83
C ILE A 58 -2.13 -0.85 14.31
N HIS A 59 -2.93 -1.60 13.55
CA HIS A 59 -2.88 -1.57 12.09
C HIS A 59 -3.43 -0.26 11.52
N ASP A 60 -4.45 0.35 12.16
CA ASP A 60 -4.90 1.70 11.80
C ASP A 60 -3.84 2.74 12.13
N TYR A 61 -3.16 2.61 13.27
CA TYR A 61 -2.07 3.51 13.62
C TYR A 61 -0.92 3.46 12.59
N ILE A 62 -0.51 2.25 12.19
CA ILE A 62 0.49 2.06 11.13
C ILE A 62 0.01 2.70 9.82
N ARG A 63 -1.25 2.46 9.44
CA ARG A 63 -1.84 3.01 8.23
C ARG A 63 -1.83 4.54 8.24
N TYR A 64 -2.25 5.17 9.33
CA TYR A 64 -2.22 6.63 9.48
C TYR A 64 -0.81 7.20 9.36
N VAL A 65 0.18 6.58 10.00
CA VAL A 65 1.58 7.02 9.88
C VAL A 65 2.09 6.84 8.44
N LYS A 66 1.74 5.74 7.77
CA LYS A 66 2.09 5.51 6.35
C LYS A 66 1.49 6.57 5.43
N GLU A 67 0.20 6.88 5.61
CA GLU A 67 -0.53 7.89 4.84
C GLU A 67 0.09 9.28 5.07
N ALA A 68 0.37 9.65 6.32
CA ALA A 68 1.03 10.92 6.66
C ALA A 68 2.43 11.05 6.02
N LEU A 69 3.19 9.95 6.00
CA LEU A 69 4.52 9.91 5.38
C LEU A 69 4.49 9.99 3.85
N SER A 70 3.32 9.89 3.20
CA SER A 70 3.21 10.14 1.74
C SER A 70 3.40 11.60 1.37
N PHE A 71 3.29 12.52 2.34
CA PHE A 71 3.29 13.96 2.14
C PHE A 71 2.31 14.37 1.03
N ASP A 72 1.02 14.10 1.24
CA ASP A 72 -0.04 14.39 0.27
C ASP A 72 0.18 13.69 -1.09
N ASP A 73 0.47 12.39 -1.05
CA ASP A 73 0.73 11.54 -2.23
C ASP A 73 1.93 11.98 -3.10
N ASN A 74 2.80 12.87 -2.60
CA ASN A 74 4.04 13.26 -3.29
C ASN A 74 5.08 12.13 -3.29
N TYR A 75 4.98 11.19 -2.36
CA TYR A 75 5.83 10.00 -2.29
C TYR A 75 5.00 8.72 -2.25
N PHE A 76 5.48 7.69 -2.94
CA PHE A 76 4.99 6.35 -2.79
C PHE A 76 5.44 5.80 -1.43
N THR A 77 4.49 5.39 -0.60
CA THR A 77 4.79 4.87 0.73
C THR A 77 4.23 3.48 0.94
N THR A 78 4.98 2.68 1.67
CA THR A 78 4.51 1.37 2.13
C THR A 78 5.00 1.10 3.55
N SER A 79 4.33 0.17 4.23
CA SER A 79 4.70 -0.25 5.57
C SER A 79 4.84 -1.77 5.67
N TYR A 80 5.69 -2.22 6.57
CA TYR A 80 5.85 -3.63 6.91
C TYR A 80 5.95 -3.78 8.43
N TYR A 81 4.97 -4.43 9.05
CA TYR A 81 4.96 -4.59 10.50
C TYR A 81 5.74 -5.83 10.92
N ILE A 82 6.35 -5.78 12.10
CA ILE A 82 7.06 -6.90 12.70
C ILE A 82 6.46 -7.13 14.08
N GLN A 83 5.80 -8.28 14.23
CA GLN A 83 5.19 -8.71 15.47
C GLN A 83 6.03 -9.84 16.09
N ARG A 84 6.73 -9.53 17.19
CA ARG A 84 7.48 -10.55 17.94
C ARG A 84 6.59 -11.30 18.93
N ASP A 85 5.62 -10.61 19.52
CA ASP A 85 4.60 -11.17 20.42
C ASP A 85 3.35 -10.26 20.44
N LYS A 86 2.37 -10.53 21.31
CA LYS A 86 1.13 -9.71 21.40
C LYS A 86 1.38 -8.26 21.87
N ALA A 87 2.47 -8.00 22.58
CA ALA A 87 2.79 -6.70 23.17
C ALA A 87 3.79 -5.90 22.35
N ASN A 88 4.56 -6.54 21.46
CA ASN A 88 5.67 -5.93 20.74
C ASN A 88 5.40 -5.86 19.23
N TYR A 89 5.04 -4.66 18.77
CA TYR A 89 4.95 -4.31 17.35
C TYR A 89 5.95 -3.22 16.99
N TYR A 90 6.68 -3.48 15.92
CA TYR A 90 7.48 -2.49 15.20
C TYR A 90 6.94 -2.32 13.79
N ALA A 91 7.25 -1.21 13.14
CA ALA A 91 6.94 -1.03 11.73
C ALA A 91 8.11 -0.39 11.00
N LEU A 92 8.41 -0.97 9.84
CA LEU A 92 9.21 -0.35 8.81
C LEU A 92 8.29 0.46 7.90
N PHE A 93 8.69 1.68 7.58
CA PHE A 93 8.06 2.51 6.57
C PHE A 93 9.08 2.76 5.48
N PHE A 94 8.68 2.57 4.23
CA PHE A 94 9.49 2.92 3.08
C PHE A 94 8.81 4.02 2.29
N LEU A 95 9.59 5.02 1.90
CA LEU A 95 9.14 6.14 1.09
C LEU A 95 10.05 6.23 -0.13
N THR A 96 9.45 6.45 -1.30
CA THR A 96 10.20 6.73 -2.53
C THR A 96 9.46 7.70 -3.42
N SER A 97 10.21 8.55 -4.14
CA SER A 97 9.64 9.41 -5.19
C SER A 97 9.41 8.65 -6.51
N HIS A 98 9.92 7.43 -6.65
CA HIS A 98 9.93 6.72 -7.92
C HIS A 98 9.21 5.35 -7.83
N ILE A 99 8.27 5.12 -8.75
CA ILE A 99 7.42 3.91 -8.75
C ILE A 99 8.21 2.60 -8.82
N TYR A 100 9.41 2.61 -9.41
CA TYR A 100 10.29 1.43 -9.42
C TYR A 100 10.82 1.08 -8.02
N GLY A 101 11.07 2.08 -7.17
CA GLY A 101 11.44 1.84 -5.78
C GLY A 101 10.31 1.12 -5.03
N LEU A 102 9.06 1.53 -5.29
CA LEU A 102 7.87 0.88 -4.71
C LEU A 102 7.76 -0.58 -5.18
N ASP A 103 7.95 -0.84 -6.48
CA ASP A 103 7.97 -2.20 -7.04
C ASP A 103 9.03 -3.09 -6.39
N ARG A 104 10.27 -2.60 -6.25
CA ARG A 104 11.37 -3.36 -5.64
C ARG A 104 11.13 -3.66 -4.15
N ILE A 105 10.62 -2.71 -3.37
CA ILE A 105 10.34 -2.97 -1.96
C ILE A 105 9.15 -3.92 -1.78
N LEU A 106 8.12 -3.83 -2.63
CA LEU A 106 6.98 -4.74 -2.59
C LEU A 106 7.40 -6.17 -2.89
N ASP A 107 8.28 -6.38 -3.88
CA ASP A 107 8.88 -7.69 -4.16
C ASP A 107 9.55 -8.27 -2.91
N THR A 108 10.32 -7.46 -2.19
CA THR A 108 10.93 -7.85 -0.92
C THR A 108 9.88 -8.20 0.14
N LYS A 109 8.85 -7.37 0.32
CA LYS A 109 7.78 -7.60 1.31
C LYS A 109 7.02 -8.90 1.05
N TRP A 110 6.65 -9.17 -0.20
CA TRP A 110 5.94 -10.39 -0.61
C TRP A 110 6.82 -11.64 -0.54
N ASN A 111 8.13 -11.50 -0.70
CA ASN A 111 9.07 -12.61 -0.45
C ASN A 111 9.16 -12.98 1.04
N LEU A 112 9.06 -11.99 1.93
CA LEU A 112 9.07 -12.20 3.40
C LEU A 112 7.71 -12.66 3.95
N ASP A 113 6.61 -12.20 3.36
CA ASP A 113 5.23 -12.55 3.71
C ASP A 113 4.46 -12.90 2.43
N LYS A 114 4.50 -14.17 2.05
CA LYS A 114 3.90 -14.68 0.81
C LYS A 114 2.37 -14.70 0.83
N LEU A 115 1.74 -14.51 2.00
CA LEU A 115 0.29 -14.54 2.12
C LEU A 115 -0.33 -13.17 1.91
N GLU A 116 0.22 -12.16 2.60
CA GLU A 116 -0.42 -10.84 2.67
C GLU A 116 0.51 -9.67 2.35
N GLY A 117 1.82 -9.91 2.20
CA GLY A 117 2.83 -8.90 1.91
C GLY A 117 2.84 -7.72 2.88
N ARG A 118 2.42 -7.89 4.14
CA ARG A 118 2.20 -6.76 5.08
C ARG A 118 2.96 -6.85 6.38
N GLY A 119 3.39 -8.04 6.79
CA GLY A 119 4.20 -8.14 7.99
C GLY A 119 4.61 -9.54 8.36
N PHE A 120 5.46 -9.60 9.38
CA PHE A 120 5.94 -10.84 9.95
C PHE A 120 5.33 -11.05 11.33
N GLN A 121 4.84 -12.26 11.61
CA GLN A 121 4.41 -12.69 12.93
C GLN A 121 5.13 -13.98 13.31
N LEU A 122 5.82 -13.98 14.46
CA LEU A 122 6.67 -15.10 14.88
C LEU A 122 5.94 -16.46 15.00
N ASN A 123 4.64 -16.43 15.31
CA ASN A 123 3.79 -17.61 15.48
C ASN A 123 2.60 -17.60 14.51
N GLN A 124 2.87 -17.43 13.22
CA GLN A 124 1.83 -17.37 12.19
C GLN A 124 1.20 -18.75 11.97
N THR A 125 0.00 -19.00 12.50
CA THR A 125 -0.89 -20.03 11.95
C THR A 125 -1.45 -19.47 10.65
N LEU A 126 -0.96 -19.96 9.50
CA LEU A 126 -1.32 -19.50 8.17
C LEU A 126 -2.82 -19.72 7.90
N PRO A 127 -3.69 -18.69 7.95
CA PRO A 127 -5.03 -18.80 7.41
C PRO A 127 -4.93 -18.66 5.88
N PHE A 128 -5.95 -19.11 5.15
CA PHE A 128 -6.07 -18.82 3.73
C PHE A 128 -5.94 -17.30 3.48
N GLY A 129 -5.04 -16.91 2.58
CA GLY A 129 -4.85 -15.51 2.22
C GLY A 129 -6.14 -14.93 1.63
N ILE A 130 -6.63 -13.83 2.18
CA ILE A 130 -7.78 -13.11 1.62
C ILE A 130 -7.27 -12.31 0.41
N ASN A 131 -7.85 -12.52 -0.77
CA ASN A 131 -7.54 -11.71 -1.95
C ASN A 131 -8.12 -10.30 -1.76
N ARG A 132 -7.28 -9.36 -1.31
CA ARG A 132 -7.67 -7.97 -1.05
C ARG A 132 -7.57 -7.07 -2.29
N LEU A 133 -7.06 -7.59 -3.40
CA LEU A 133 -6.88 -6.83 -4.64
C LEU A 133 -8.09 -6.94 -5.56
N GLU A 134 -8.82 -8.05 -5.55
CA GLU A 134 -9.88 -8.33 -6.53
C GLU A 134 -10.98 -7.26 -6.55
N GLU A 135 -11.52 -6.88 -5.39
CA GLU A 135 -12.59 -5.87 -5.33
C GLU A 135 -12.09 -4.45 -5.69
N PRO A 136 -10.97 -3.94 -5.13
CA PRO A 136 -10.41 -2.67 -5.58
C PRO A 136 -10.08 -2.63 -7.07
N LEU A 137 -9.50 -3.72 -7.60
CA LEU A 137 -9.19 -3.82 -9.02
C LEU A 137 -10.45 -3.80 -9.87
N LYS A 138 -11.50 -4.50 -9.44
CA LYS A 138 -12.80 -4.51 -10.11
C LYS A 138 -13.34 -3.09 -10.22
N GLN A 139 -13.41 -2.37 -9.11
CA GLN A 139 -13.88 -0.98 -9.10
C GLN A 139 -13.02 -0.07 -10.00
N PHE A 140 -11.71 -0.32 -10.06
CA PHE A 140 -10.80 0.46 -10.89
C PHE A 140 -10.99 0.27 -12.40
N VAL A 141 -11.31 -0.95 -12.85
CA VAL A 141 -11.45 -1.30 -14.28
C VAL A 141 -12.90 -1.38 -14.77
N LEU A 142 -13.88 -1.42 -13.87
CA LEU A 142 -15.30 -1.52 -14.22
C LEU A 142 -15.71 -0.29 -15.03
N ASN A 143 -16.19 -0.54 -16.26
CA ASN A 143 -16.63 0.49 -17.22
C ASN A 143 -15.61 1.59 -17.55
N ASN A 144 -14.35 1.43 -17.13
CA ASN A 144 -13.29 2.41 -17.30
C ASN A 144 -12.14 1.78 -18.08
N LEU A 145 -11.78 2.37 -19.23
CA LEU A 145 -10.63 1.93 -20.00
C LEU A 145 -9.33 2.25 -19.24
N ARG A 146 -8.57 1.22 -18.91
CA ARG A 146 -7.28 1.29 -18.22
C ARG A 146 -6.17 0.72 -19.07
N THR A 147 -5.04 1.41 -19.09
CA THR A 147 -3.83 0.94 -19.77
C THR A 147 -3.04 -0.02 -18.89
N ASN A 148 -2.09 -0.74 -19.49
CA ASN A 148 -1.09 -1.51 -18.72
C ASN A 148 -0.29 -0.64 -17.74
N ILE A 149 -0.10 0.65 -18.04
CA ILE A 149 0.60 1.60 -17.17
C ILE A 149 -0.26 1.94 -15.95
N ASP A 150 -1.55 2.20 -16.18
CA ASP A 150 -2.50 2.50 -15.10
C ASP A 150 -2.66 1.31 -14.16
N LEU A 151 -2.80 0.10 -14.73
CA LEU A 151 -2.87 -1.14 -13.97
C LEU A 151 -1.60 -1.37 -13.14
N TYR A 152 -0.43 -1.22 -13.76
CA TYR A 152 0.84 -1.36 -13.05
C TYR A 152 0.94 -0.40 -11.86
N LYS A 153 0.66 0.90 -12.06
CA LYS A 153 0.70 1.89 -10.98
C LYS A 153 -0.34 1.59 -9.89
N PHE A 154 -1.58 1.31 -10.28
CA PHE A 154 -2.67 1.02 -9.36
C PHE A 154 -2.34 -0.16 -8.45
N VAL A 155 -1.88 -1.27 -9.04
CA VAL A 155 -1.58 -2.50 -8.30
C VAL A 155 -0.48 -2.29 -7.27
N LEU A 156 0.56 -1.54 -7.62
CA LEU A 156 1.63 -1.20 -6.69
C LEU A 156 1.15 -0.25 -5.58
N ILE A 157 0.32 0.74 -5.89
CA ILE A 157 -0.28 1.64 -4.87
C ILE A 157 -1.17 0.86 -3.90
N GLN A 158 -1.84 -0.19 -4.38
CA GLN A 158 -2.57 -1.13 -3.53
C GLN A 158 -1.64 -2.10 -2.77
N GLU A 159 -0.32 -1.93 -2.84
CA GLU A 159 0.72 -2.75 -2.19
C GLU A 159 0.76 -4.23 -2.66
N HIS A 160 0.33 -4.50 -3.88
CA HIS A 160 0.37 -5.85 -4.48
C HIS A 160 1.39 -5.92 -5.61
N LEU A 161 1.81 -7.14 -5.94
CA LEU A 161 2.65 -7.39 -7.11
C LEU A 161 1.80 -7.45 -8.39
N PRO A 162 2.36 -7.04 -9.54
CA PRO A 162 1.67 -7.14 -10.82
C PRO A 162 1.17 -8.55 -11.18
N ILE A 163 1.86 -9.59 -10.72
CA ILE A 163 1.44 -10.98 -10.94
C ILE A 163 0.06 -11.28 -10.33
N HIS A 164 -0.25 -10.71 -9.16
CA HIS A 164 -1.56 -10.90 -8.51
C HIS A 164 -2.70 -10.33 -9.35
N ALA A 165 -2.50 -9.15 -9.93
CA ALA A 165 -3.48 -8.56 -10.85
C ALA A 165 -3.58 -9.34 -12.14
N ALA A 166 -2.46 -9.84 -12.68
CA ALA A 166 -2.47 -10.63 -13.92
C ALA A 166 -3.31 -11.91 -13.77
N GLU A 167 -3.24 -12.57 -12.61
CA GLU A 167 -4.06 -13.73 -12.29
C GLU A 167 -5.56 -13.40 -12.24
N ILE A 168 -5.94 -12.29 -11.57
CA ILE A 168 -7.32 -11.83 -11.49
C ILE A 168 -7.86 -11.44 -12.87
N LEU A 169 -7.09 -10.66 -13.64
CA LEU A 169 -7.47 -10.25 -15.00
C LEU A 169 -7.58 -11.46 -15.93
N LYS A 170 -6.70 -12.45 -15.79
CA LYS A 170 -6.80 -13.68 -16.59
C LYS A 170 -8.11 -14.42 -16.30
N LYS A 171 -8.46 -14.59 -15.02
CA LYS A 171 -9.74 -15.17 -14.59
C LYS A 171 -10.93 -14.44 -15.23
N TRP A 172 -11.00 -13.11 -15.13
CA TRP A 172 -12.11 -12.35 -15.74
C TRP A 172 -12.12 -12.41 -17.27
N ASN A 173 -10.95 -12.54 -17.91
CA ASN A 173 -10.88 -12.73 -19.36
C ASN A 173 -11.42 -14.09 -19.79
N ASP A 174 -11.09 -15.14 -19.04
CA ASP A 174 -11.57 -16.51 -19.27
C ASP A 174 -13.10 -16.60 -19.02
N GLU A 175 -13.64 -15.75 -18.14
CA GLU A 175 -15.08 -15.53 -17.95
C GLU A 175 -15.74 -14.66 -19.04
N GLY A 176 -14.98 -14.12 -20.00
CA GLY A 176 -15.51 -13.27 -21.08
C GLY A 176 -15.84 -11.84 -20.67
N LYS A 177 -15.42 -11.40 -19.48
CA LYS A 177 -15.78 -10.09 -18.91
C LYS A 177 -14.79 -8.97 -19.21
N LEU A 178 -13.64 -9.27 -19.80
CA LEU A 178 -12.65 -8.26 -20.18
C LEU A 178 -12.70 -7.98 -21.68
N VAL A 179 -12.89 -6.70 -22.00
CA VAL A 179 -12.91 -6.21 -23.38
C VAL A 179 -11.89 -5.09 -23.58
N ASP A 180 -11.42 -4.95 -24.82
CA ASP A 180 -10.55 -3.86 -25.23
C ASP A 180 -11.35 -2.58 -25.56
N GLU A 181 -10.64 -1.56 -26.06
CA GLU A 181 -11.25 -0.29 -26.48
C GLU A 181 -12.27 -0.41 -27.62
N ASN A 182 -12.23 -1.50 -28.40
CA ASN A 182 -13.18 -1.80 -29.47
C ASN A 182 -14.33 -2.71 -29.00
N GLY A 183 -14.37 -3.07 -27.72
CA GLY A 183 -15.36 -4.01 -27.19
C GLY A 183 -15.08 -5.46 -27.53
N GLN A 184 -13.90 -5.80 -28.04
CA GLN A 184 -13.52 -7.18 -28.34
C GLN A 184 -12.89 -7.83 -27.12
N GLN A 185 -13.10 -9.14 -26.96
CA GLN A 185 -12.49 -9.90 -25.88
C GLN A 185 -10.95 -9.79 -25.95
N VAL A 186 -10.32 -9.56 -24.79
CA VAL A 186 -8.86 -9.45 -24.73
C VAL A 186 -8.22 -10.81 -25.05
N LYS A 187 -7.28 -10.83 -26.00
CA LYS A 187 -6.56 -12.07 -26.34
C LYS A 187 -5.72 -12.56 -25.15
N SER A 188 -5.72 -13.85 -24.83
CA SER A 188 -4.99 -14.42 -23.68
C SER A 188 -3.47 -14.21 -23.72
N ARG A 189 -2.88 -13.94 -24.90
CA ARG A 189 -1.46 -13.56 -25.08
C ARG A 189 -1.24 -12.04 -25.17
N SER A 190 -2.21 -11.25 -24.75
CA SER A 190 -2.14 -9.79 -24.84
C SER A 190 -0.96 -9.23 -24.05
N LYS A 191 -0.37 -8.16 -24.58
CA LYS A 191 0.72 -7.43 -23.93
C LYS A 191 0.28 -6.74 -22.62
N ILE A 192 -1.02 -6.66 -22.34
CA ILE A 192 -1.55 -6.04 -21.12
C ILE A 192 -1.19 -6.78 -19.84
N TYR A 193 -0.97 -8.09 -19.92
CA TYR A 193 -0.54 -8.90 -18.77
C TYR A 193 0.92 -8.67 -18.39
N TYR A 194 1.70 -7.97 -19.24
CA TYR A 194 3.09 -7.65 -18.96
C TYR A 194 3.20 -6.35 -18.15
N MET A 195 2.56 -6.34 -16.98
CA MET A 195 2.61 -5.24 -16.02
C MET A 195 3.96 -5.26 -15.30
N ASN A 196 4.95 -4.54 -15.82
CA ASN A 196 6.25 -4.36 -15.17
C ASN A 196 6.85 -3.00 -15.56
N TYR A 197 7.85 -2.56 -14.80
CA TYR A 197 8.48 -1.25 -15.02
C TYR A 197 9.00 -1.02 -16.44
N LYS A 198 9.55 -2.06 -17.10
CA LYS A 198 10.08 -1.94 -18.47
C LYS A 198 8.94 -1.66 -19.47
N ASN A 199 7.82 -2.34 -19.30
CA ASN A 199 6.65 -2.22 -20.17
C ASN A 199 5.71 -1.08 -19.77
N SER A 200 5.88 -0.50 -18.58
CA SER A 200 5.10 0.66 -18.12
C SER A 200 5.57 2.00 -18.76
N LYS A 201 6.44 1.95 -19.76
CA LYS A 201 6.94 3.11 -20.50
C LYS A 201 6.11 3.45 -21.75
N GLU A 202 5.23 2.54 -22.17
CA GLU A 202 4.44 2.69 -23.38
C GLU A 202 3.08 1.99 -23.21
N ILE A 203 2.03 2.61 -23.73
CA ILE A 203 0.69 2.03 -23.72
C ILE A 203 0.66 0.87 -24.71
N LYS A 204 0.38 -0.33 -24.21
CA LYS A 204 0.33 -1.55 -25.03
C LYS A 204 -1.08 -1.95 -25.42
N LEU A 205 -2.04 -1.70 -24.55
CA LEU A 205 -3.47 -1.98 -24.75
C LEU A 205 -4.26 -1.19 -23.70
N LYS A 206 -5.54 -0.95 -23.98
CA LYS A 206 -6.54 -0.51 -22.99
C LYS A 206 -7.56 -1.63 -22.78
N LEU A 207 -7.92 -1.88 -21.53
CA LEU A 207 -8.98 -2.83 -21.19
C LEU A 207 -10.01 -2.20 -20.24
N LYS A 208 -11.21 -2.77 -20.21
CA LYS A 208 -12.20 -2.52 -19.17
C LYS A 208 -12.91 -3.83 -18.81
N LEU A 209 -13.46 -3.87 -17.60
CA LEU A 209 -14.37 -4.91 -17.18
C LEU A 209 -15.81 -4.51 -17.53
N ILE A 210 -16.54 -5.45 -18.13
CA ILE A 210 -17.99 -5.36 -18.36
C ILE A 210 -18.72 -6.30 -17.38
N GLU A 211 -19.97 -5.94 -17.04
CA GLU A 211 -20.82 -6.75 -16.16
C GLU A 211 -21.28 -8.06 -16.81
#